data_AF-A0A3D1CTA6-F1
#
_entry.id   AF-A0A3D1CTA6-F1
#
_cell.length_a   1.000
_cell.length_b   1.000
_cell.length_c   1.000
_cell.angle_alpha   90.00
_cell.angle_beta   90.00
_cell.angle_gamma   90.00
#
_symmetry.space_group_name_H-M   'P 1'
#
loop_
_entity.id
_entity.type
_entity.pdbx_description
1 polymer ?
#
loop_
_entity_poly.entity_id
_entity_poly.type
_entity_poly.pdbx_seq_one_letter_code
_entity_poly.pdbx_strand_id
1 'polypeptide(L)'
;MPIVLRAKKTDSTNDLIRKFKKLTAAADIVQIVKDRRYFQKPSRIRATKVAEMSRLERRSRSLKKTKNVSPQAIAKINQRLGS
;
A
#
# COMPACT_ATOMS: atom_id res chain seq x y z
N MET A 1 -12.28 5.14 -9.84
CA MET A 1 -12.69 5.49 -8.47
C MET A 1 -12.16 6.87 -8.15
N PRO A 2 -13.01 7.89 -7.98
CA PRO A 2 -12.55 9.25 -7.70
C PRO A 2 -12.14 9.37 -6.22
N ILE A 3 -10.94 9.91 -5.96
CA ILE A 3 -10.54 10.32 -4.61
C ILE A 3 -10.85 11.81 -4.51
N VAL A 4 -11.89 12.15 -3.74
CA VAL A 4 -12.29 13.54 -3.51
C VAL A 4 -11.88 13.93 -2.10
N LEU A 5 -11.00 14.92 -1.97
CA LEU A 5 -10.56 15.47 -0.70
C LEU A 5 -11.17 16.86 -0.53
N ARG A 6 -11.96 17.06 0.53
CA ARG A 6 -12.48 18.39 0.89
C ARG A 6 -11.50 19.08 1.84
N ALA A 7 -11.15 20.32 1.54
CA ALA A 7 -10.28 21.12 2.40
C ALA A 7 -11.04 21.64 3.62
N LYS A 8 -10.37 21.66 4.78
CA LYS A 8 -10.85 22.37 5.97
C LYS A 8 -10.19 23.75 6.04
N LYS A 9 -10.84 24.73 6.68
CA LYS A 9 -10.32 26.11 6.82
C LYS A 9 -8.93 26.19 7.49
N THR A 10 -8.56 25.19 8.28
CA THR A 10 -7.29 25.11 9.00
C THR A 10 -6.18 24.40 8.22
N ASP A 11 -6.49 23.77 7.09
CA ASP A 11 -5.52 22.97 6.34
C ASP A 11 -4.70 23.85 5.40
N SER A 12 -3.37 23.69 5.45
CA SER A 12 -2.49 24.26 4.42
C SER A 12 -2.56 23.43 3.13
N THR A 13 -2.26 24.05 1.99
CA THR A 13 -2.13 23.35 0.69
C THR A 13 -1.19 22.15 0.76
N ASN A 14 -0.08 22.27 1.49
CA ASN A 14 0.88 21.17 1.67
C ASN A 14 0.28 19.99 2.44
N ASP A 15 -0.58 20.26 3.43
CA ASP A 15 -1.25 19.22 4.21
C ASP A 15 -2.29 18.48 3.36
N LEU A 16 -3.02 19.20 2.52
CA LEU A 16 -3.96 18.61 1.56
C LEU A 16 -3.23 17.68 0.58
N ILE A 17 -2.10 18.11 0.03
CA ILE A 17 -1.27 17.28 -0.85
C ILE A 17 -0.80 16.01 -0.12
N ARG A 18 -0.33 16.13 1.12
CA ARG A 18 0.11 14.97 1.92
C ARG A 18 -1.05 14.02 2.22
N LYS A 19 -2.22 14.53 2.60
CA LYS A 19 -3.44 13.72 2.82
C LYS A 19 -3.86 13.00 1.55
N PHE A 20 -3.89 13.71 0.42
CA PHE A 20 -4.20 13.12 -0.87
C PHE A 20 -3.22 12.00 -1.25
N LYS A 21 -1.91 12.24 -1.11
CA LYS A 21 -0.88 11.21 -1.35
C LYS A 21 -1.08 9.95 -0.49
N LYS A 22 -1.44 10.13 0.79
CA LYS A 22 -1.75 9.00 1.69
C LYS A 22 -2.97 8.22 1.22
N LEU A 23 -4.04 8.91 0.80
CA LEU A 23 -5.25 8.27 0.27
C LEU A 23 -4.99 7.54 -1.05
N THR A 24 -4.23 8.13 -1.97
CA THR A 24 -3.86 7.48 -3.24
C THR A 24 -3.03 6.23 -3.02
N ALA A 25 -2.11 6.26 -2.04
CA ALA A 25 -1.29 5.10 -1.69
C ALA A 25 -2.11 4.01 -0.98
N ALA A 26 -3.08 4.39 -0.14
CA ALA A 26 -3.97 3.44 0.52
C ALA A 26 -4.90 2.73 -0.47
N ALA A 27 -5.38 3.45 -1.49
CA ALA A 27 -6.23 2.92 -2.55
C ALA A 27 -5.47 2.15 -3.66
N ASP A 28 -4.14 2.19 -3.64
CA ASP A 28 -3.24 1.55 -4.62
C ASP A 28 -3.60 1.84 -6.09
N ILE A 29 -4.18 3.02 -6.35
CA ILE A 29 -4.83 3.34 -7.62
C ILE A 29 -3.85 3.35 -8.80
N VAL A 30 -2.60 3.77 -8.55
CA VAL A 30 -1.55 3.81 -9.57
C VAL A 30 -1.17 2.41 -10.02
N GLN A 31 -1.08 1.46 -9.09
CA GLN A 31 -0.74 0.07 -9.39
C GLN A 31 -1.88 -0.60 -10.16
N ILE A 32 -3.13 -0.41 -9.72
CA ILE A 32 -4.33 -0.90 -10.41
C ILE A 32 -4.38 -0.42 -11.87
N VAL A 33 -4.13 0.87 -12.11
CA VAL A 33 -4.14 1.42 -13.47
C VAL A 33 -3.01 0.84 -14.32
N LYS A 34 -1.81 0.63 -13.75
CA LYS A 34 -0.70 -0.02 -14.46
C LYS A 34 -1.00 -1.47 -14.81
N ASP A 35 -1.56 -2.22 -13.88
CA ASP A 35 -1.86 -3.64 -14.09
C ASP A 35 -2.98 -3.85 -15.10
N ARG A 36 -3.95 -2.93 -15.16
CA ARG A 36 -5.04 -2.93 -16.14
C ARG A 36 -4.68 -2.32 -17.49
N ARG A 37 -3.50 -1.71 -17.64
CA ARG A 37 -3.08 -1.06 -18.89
C ARG A 37 -2.97 -2.05 -20.05
N TYR A 38 -2.57 -3.29 -19.76
CA TYR A 38 -2.40 -4.34 -20.76
C TYR A 38 -2.99 -5.65 -20.26
N PHE A 39 -3.36 -6.53 -21.19
CA PHE A 39 -3.75 -7.88 -20.85
C PHE A 39 -2.60 -8.64 -20.18
N GLN A 40 -2.89 -9.31 -19.06
CA GLN A 40 -1.96 -10.20 -18.38
C GLN A 40 -2.55 -11.61 -18.31
N LYS A 41 -1.74 -12.62 -18.68
CA LYS A 41 -2.14 -14.02 -18.53
C LYS A 41 -2.42 -14.34 -17.05
N PRO A 42 -3.42 -15.17 -16.73
CA PRO A 42 -3.73 -15.55 -15.34
C PRO A 42 -2.54 -16.12 -14.56
N SER A 43 -1.66 -16.87 -15.23
CA SER A 43 -0.42 -17.40 -14.63
C SER A 43 0.53 -16.30 -14.13
N ARG A 44 0.64 -15.20 -14.89
CA ARG A 44 1.46 -14.05 -14.52
C ARG A 44 0.87 -13.32 -13.30
N ILE A 45 -0.45 -13.18 -13.25
CA ILE A 45 -1.16 -12.57 -12.10
C ILE A 45 -0.96 -13.40 -10.83
N ARG A 46 -0.99 -14.74 -10.94
CA ARG A 46 -0.69 -15.61 -9.79
C ARG A 46 0.77 -15.46 -9.34
N ALA A 47 1.70 -15.41 -10.28
CA ALA A 47 3.12 -15.25 -9.98
C ALA A 47 3.44 -13.91 -9.29
N THR A 48 2.83 -12.81 -9.73
CA THR A 48 3.00 -11.50 -9.07
C THR A 48 2.44 -11.51 -7.66
N LYS A 49 1.26 -12.09 -7.44
CA LYS A 49 0.66 -12.24 -6.10
C LYS A 49 1.57 -13.04 -5.15
N VAL A 50 2.12 -14.17 -5.60
CA VAL A 50 3.07 -14.97 -4.80
C VAL A 50 4.33 -14.18 -4.46
N ALA A 51 4.89 -13.46 -5.45
CA ALA A 51 6.07 -12.63 -5.23
C ALA A 51 5.81 -11.49 -4.23
N GLU A 52 4.64 -10.86 -4.28
CA GLU A 52 4.23 -9.82 -3.33
C GLU A 52 4.09 -10.36 -1.90
N MET A 53 3.43 -11.51 -1.73
CA MET A 53 3.30 -12.16 -0.43
C MET A 53 4.67 -12.52 0.15
N SER A 54 5.55 -13.13 -0.66
CA SER A 54 6.91 -13.46 -0.23
C SER A 54 7.72 -12.22 0.19
N ARG A 55 7.58 -11.11 -0.53
CA ARG A 55 8.20 -9.82 -0.16
C ARG A 55 7.67 -9.29 1.16
N LEU A 56 6.36 -9.36 1.39
CA LEU A 56 5.74 -8.93 2.64
C LEU A 56 6.17 -9.79 3.82
N GLU A 57 6.25 -11.11 3.66
CA GLU A 57 6.74 -12.03 4.69
C GLU A 57 8.19 -11.73 5.08
N ARG A 58 9.08 -11.59 4.09
CA ARG A 58 10.49 -11.23 4.32
C ARG A 58 10.59 -9.91 5.06
N ARG A 59 9.79 -8.92 4.67
CA ARG A 59 9.73 -7.61 5.34
C ARG A 59 9.22 -7.73 6.77
N SER A 60 8.15 -8.49 7.03
CA SER A 60 7.63 -8.72 8.39
C SER A 60 8.71 -9.33 9.28
N ARG A 61 9.40 -10.38 8.80
CA ARG A 61 10.50 -11.03 9.53
C ARG A 61 11.66 -10.08 9.80
N SER A 62 12.04 -9.26 8.83
CA SER A 62 13.10 -8.27 8.99
C SER A 62 12.73 -7.19 10.02
N LEU A 63 11.51 -6.66 9.96
CA LEU A 63 11.03 -5.63 10.89
C LEU A 63 10.88 -6.12 12.33
N LYS A 64 10.57 -7.40 12.54
CA LYS A 64 10.55 -8.00 13.88
C LYS A 64 11.94 -8.05 14.54
N LYS A 65 13.02 -8.09 13.74
CA LYS A 65 14.41 -8.14 14.25
C LYS A 65 14.96 -6.76 14.62
N THR A 66 14.33 -5.68 14.15
CA THR A 66 14.78 -4.31 14.39
C THR A 66 14.12 -3.72 15.64
N LYS A 67 14.92 -3.12 16.54
CA LYS A 67 14.47 -2.65 17.86
C LYS A 67 13.57 -1.39 17.83
N ASN A 68 13.56 -0.64 16.72
CA ASN A 68 12.92 0.68 16.62
C ASN A 68 11.75 0.74 15.61
N VAL A 69 10.97 -0.34 15.47
CA VAL A 69 9.84 -0.35 14.54
C VAL A 69 8.52 -0.15 15.28
N SER A 70 7.67 0.74 14.76
CA SER A 70 6.34 0.95 15.33
C SER A 70 5.53 -0.36 15.27
N PRO A 71 4.88 -0.80 16.37
CA PRO A 71 4.05 -2.00 16.38
C PRO A 71 2.93 -1.97 15.34
N GLN A 72 2.39 -0.77 15.05
CA GLN A 72 1.35 -0.56 14.05
C GLN A 72 1.80 -0.91 12.62
N ALA A 73 3.08 -0.70 12.29
CA ALA A 73 3.61 -1.06 10.97
C ALA A 73 3.67 -2.58 10.78
N ILE A 74 4.02 -3.32 11.84
CA ILE A 74 4.04 -4.78 11.83
C ILE A 74 2.61 -5.33 11.73
N ALA A 75 1.67 -4.77 12.53
CA ALA A 75 0.27 -5.16 12.50
C ALA A 75 -0.35 -4.99 11.10
N LYS A 76 -0.07 -3.88 10.40
CA LYS A 76 -0.54 -3.65 9.02
C LYS A 76 0.02 -4.65 8.02
N ILE A 77 1.27 -5.06 8.17
CA ILE A 77 1.88 -6.07 7.29
C ILE A 77 1.25 -7.44 7.55
N ASN A 78 1.05 -7.81 8.82
CA ASN A 78 0.44 -9.08 9.18
C ASN A 78 -1.04 -9.15 8.71
N GLN A 79 -1.80 -8.06 8.85
CA GLN A 79 -3.14 -7.94 8.28
C GLN A 79 -3.17 -8.20 6.75
N ARG A 80 -2.17 -7.71 6.01
CA ARG A 80 -2.05 -7.98 4.56
C ARG A 80 -1.64 -9.42 4.26
N LEU A 81 -0.90 -10.06 5.15
CA LEU A 81 -0.52 -11.46 5.04
C LEU A 81 -1.66 -12.42 5.44
N GLY A 82 -2.71 -11.90 6.09
CA GLY A 82 -3.80 -12.73 6.65
C GLY A 82 -3.37 -13.53 7.88
N SER A 83 -2.33 -13.07 8.59
CA SER A 83 -1.75 -13.69 9.80
C SER A 83 -1.86 -12.80 11.02
#